data_AF-A0A4Y7SIT6-F1
#
_entry.id   AF-A0A4Y7SIT6-F1
#
_cell.length_a   1.000
_cell.length_b   1.000
_cell.length_c   1.000
_cell.angle_alpha   90.00
_cell.angle_beta   90.00
_cell.angle_gamma   90.00
#
_symmetry.space_group_name_H-M   'P 1'
#
loop_
_entity.id
_entity.type
_entity.pdbx_description
1 polymer ?
#
loop_
_entity_poly.entity_id
_entity_poly.type
_entity_poly.pdbx_seq_one_letter_code
_entity_poly.pdbx_strand_id
1 'polypeptide(L)'
;MKFAPLAVLASLSLGVHAHFRLLFPEPRGVFVADQEPNFCGGYSDVTTNRTTFPLEGGFFRIRQGHEDWSTSVLVSVAPNPNSFDTFKSGGEDLYARFWANESKTGNFCIPLDLSASGVSGVEDGANVTIQIVLNGGDGQLYQCADLTLSSNYTFPSDIQSACVNETADHTAHGTETSTSPSTSETAGSSGSGNGQLGGFEHLPVLSALGAGVVGALIAIAL
;
A
#
# COMPACT_ATOMS: atom_id res chain seq x y z
N MET A 1 11.50 53.47 18.91
CA MET A 1 10.49 52.54 18.38
C MET A 1 11.17 51.17 18.26
N LYS A 2 10.76 50.18 19.06
CA LYS A 2 11.37 48.83 19.08
C LYS A 2 10.42 47.91 18.32
N PHE A 3 10.80 47.52 17.10
CA PHE A 3 10.08 46.51 16.34
C PHE A 3 10.63 45.14 16.73
N ALA A 4 9.81 44.31 17.38
CA ALA A 4 10.14 42.91 17.63
C ALA A 4 9.71 42.08 16.40
N PRO A 5 10.54 41.18 15.86
CA PRO A 5 10.16 40.34 14.73
C PRO A 5 9.30 39.19 15.25
N LEU A 6 8.07 39.09 14.73
CA LEU A 6 7.20 37.93 14.94
C LEU A 6 7.70 36.81 14.01
N ALA A 7 8.37 35.81 14.56
CA ALA A 7 8.78 34.63 13.81
C ALA A 7 7.56 33.74 13.54
N VAL A 8 7.09 33.70 12.29
CA VAL A 8 6.04 32.78 11.85
C VAL A 8 6.68 31.42 11.60
N LEU A 9 6.39 30.45 12.46
CA LEU A 9 6.81 29.06 12.29
C LEU A 9 5.81 28.37 11.33
N ALA A 10 6.16 28.27 10.06
CA ALA A 10 5.37 27.49 9.10
C ALA A 10 5.61 26.00 9.35
N SER A 11 4.61 25.30 9.88
CA SER A 11 4.61 23.84 10.01
C SER A 11 4.37 23.21 8.63
N LEU A 12 5.42 22.72 7.99
CA LEU A 12 5.33 21.87 6.80
C LEU A 12 4.78 20.50 7.21
N SER A 13 3.50 20.25 6.98
CA SER A 13 2.92 18.91 7.04
C SER A 13 3.30 18.14 5.78
N LEU A 14 4.33 17.30 5.87
CA LEU A 14 4.61 16.30 4.86
C LEU A 14 3.53 15.21 5.00
N GLY A 15 2.67 15.07 3.99
CA GLY A 15 1.67 13.99 3.96
C GLY A 15 2.36 12.63 3.85
N VAL A 16 1.97 11.67 4.68
CA VAL A 16 2.46 10.29 4.64
C VAL A 16 1.37 9.42 4.05
N HIS A 17 1.40 9.23 2.73
CA HIS A 17 0.45 8.38 2.01
C HIS A 17 0.55 6.92 2.46
N ALA A 18 -0.62 6.31 2.67
CA ALA A 18 -0.77 4.89 3.00
C ALA A 18 -0.56 3.98 1.78
N HIS A 19 0.64 4.05 1.18
CA HIS A 19 0.96 3.38 -0.08
C HIS A 19 0.72 1.86 -0.03
N PHE A 20 0.33 1.30 -1.17
CA PHE A 20 0.18 -0.14 -1.34
C PHE A 20 1.00 -0.66 -2.53
N ARG A 21 1.08 -1.98 -2.67
CA ARG A 21 1.65 -2.61 -3.87
C ARG A 21 0.69 -3.64 -4.40
N LEU A 22 0.33 -3.53 -5.68
CA LEU A 22 -0.35 -4.61 -6.38
C LEU A 22 0.65 -5.74 -6.64
N LEU A 23 0.38 -6.91 -6.07
CA LEU A 23 1.23 -8.10 -6.19
C LEU A 23 0.71 -9.07 -7.27
N PHE A 24 -0.61 -9.05 -7.50
CA PHE A 24 -1.28 -9.85 -8.53
C PHE A 24 -2.67 -9.24 -8.81
N PRO A 25 -3.16 -9.21 -10.06
CA PRO A 25 -2.46 -9.49 -11.32
C PRO A 25 -1.23 -8.59 -11.54
N GLU A 26 -0.45 -8.86 -12.59
CA GLU A 26 0.76 -8.08 -12.89
C GLU A 26 0.40 -6.59 -13.03
N PRO A 27 1.02 -5.69 -12.25
CA PRO A 27 0.77 -4.25 -12.38
C PRO A 27 1.32 -3.72 -13.70
N ARG A 28 0.72 -2.62 -14.20
CA ARG A 28 1.16 -1.96 -15.44
C ARG A 28 2.64 -1.57 -15.45
N GLY A 29 3.21 -1.30 -14.29
CA GLY A 29 4.61 -0.93 -14.17
C GLY A 29 5.11 -1.09 -12.75
N VAL A 30 6.40 -0.78 -12.58
CA VAL A 30 7.06 -0.89 -11.28
C VAL A 30 6.46 0.09 -10.28
N PHE A 31 6.31 -0.35 -9.04
CA PHE A 31 5.80 0.50 -7.97
C PHE A 31 6.73 1.70 -7.72
N VAL A 32 6.18 2.91 -7.81
CA VAL A 32 6.82 4.18 -7.43
C VAL A 32 5.85 4.93 -6.53
N ALA A 33 6.17 4.99 -5.23
CA ALA A 33 5.31 5.56 -4.19
C ALA A 33 4.76 6.95 -4.57
N ASP A 34 5.66 7.88 -4.92
CA ASP A 34 5.29 9.25 -5.29
C ASP A 34 4.40 9.37 -6.54
N GLN A 35 4.32 8.33 -7.36
CA GLN A 35 3.46 8.29 -8.55
C GLN A 35 2.10 7.63 -8.28
N GLU A 36 1.94 6.94 -7.16
CA GLU A 36 0.72 6.22 -6.81
C GLU A 36 -0.55 7.10 -6.74
N PRO A 37 -0.48 8.40 -6.38
CA PRO A 37 -1.65 9.29 -6.50
C PRO A 37 -2.07 9.60 -7.95
N ASN A 38 -1.22 9.33 -8.94
CA ASN A 38 -1.53 9.57 -10.35
C ASN A 38 -2.30 8.39 -10.95
N PHE A 39 -2.98 8.64 -12.07
CA PHE A 39 -3.69 7.61 -12.81
C PHE A 39 -2.81 6.37 -13.05
N CYS A 40 -3.29 5.20 -12.60
CA CYS A 40 -2.59 3.92 -12.69
C CYS A 40 -1.14 3.96 -12.14
N GLY A 41 -0.86 4.77 -11.12
CA GLY A 41 0.48 4.89 -10.55
C GLY A 41 1.48 5.58 -11.47
N GLY A 42 1.00 6.46 -12.35
CA GLY A 42 1.79 7.16 -13.35
C GLY A 42 1.92 6.43 -14.69
N TYR A 43 1.37 5.23 -14.82
CA TYR A 43 1.41 4.44 -16.06
C TYR A 43 0.14 4.60 -16.89
N SER A 44 0.10 5.65 -17.71
CA SER A 44 -1.08 6.00 -18.53
C SER A 44 -1.38 4.98 -19.63
N ASP A 45 -0.34 4.42 -20.25
CA ASP A 45 -0.52 3.55 -21.40
C ASP A 45 -0.78 2.10 -20.98
N VAL A 46 -1.66 1.46 -21.74
CA VAL A 46 -2.00 0.06 -21.54
C VAL A 46 -0.83 -0.84 -21.93
N THR A 47 -0.64 -1.92 -21.19
CA THR A 47 0.38 -2.93 -21.48
C THR A 47 -0.09 -3.95 -22.51
N THR A 48 0.86 -4.59 -23.19
CA THR A 48 0.58 -5.71 -24.10
C THR A 48 0.62 -7.07 -23.41
N ASN A 49 1.31 -7.17 -22.26
CA ASN A 49 1.47 -8.39 -21.45
C ASN A 49 0.30 -8.57 -20.46
N ARG A 50 -0.92 -8.64 -20.98
CA ARG A 50 -2.14 -8.78 -20.18
C ARG A 50 -2.15 -10.10 -19.39
N THR A 51 -2.62 -10.05 -18.16
CA THR A 51 -2.83 -11.26 -17.34
C THR A 51 -4.14 -11.93 -17.74
N THR A 52 -4.11 -13.22 -18.08
CA THR A 52 -5.35 -13.99 -18.23
C THR A 52 -6.06 -14.08 -16.88
N PHE A 53 -7.33 -13.70 -16.83
CA PHE A 53 -8.07 -13.59 -15.57
C PHE A 53 -9.46 -14.24 -15.70
N PRO A 54 -9.92 -14.99 -14.69
CA PRO A 54 -11.22 -15.63 -14.77
C PRO A 54 -12.35 -14.62 -14.58
N LEU A 55 -13.51 -14.86 -15.19
CA LEU A 55 -14.70 -14.03 -14.95
C LEU A 55 -15.22 -14.20 -13.52
N GLU A 56 -15.21 -15.44 -13.02
CA GLU A 56 -15.68 -15.85 -11.69
C GLU A 56 -14.54 -16.44 -10.88
N GLY A 57 -14.59 -16.34 -9.54
CA GLY A 57 -13.57 -16.94 -8.65
C GLY A 57 -12.19 -16.29 -8.75
N GLY A 58 -12.10 -15.09 -9.36
CA GLY A 58 -10.89 -14.30 -9.42
C GLY A 58 -10.48 -13.73 -8.06
N PHE A 59 -9.24 -13.23 -7.98
CA PHE A 59 -8.75 -12.45 -6.84
C PHE A 59 -7.65 -11.48 -7.28
N PHE A 60 -7.43 -10.45 -6.48
CA PHE A 60 -6.23 -9.62 -6.57
C PHE A 60 -5.50 -9.66 -5.23
N ARG A 61 -4.19 -9.43 -5.28
CA ARG A 61 -3.31 -9.43 -4.11
C ARG A 61 -2.66 -8.09 -3.95
N ILE A 62 -2.73 -7.53 -2.76
CA ILE A 62 -2.02 -6.30 -2.44
C ILE A 62 -1.15 -6.50 -1.21
N ARG A 63 -0.10 -5.69 -1.11
CA ARG A 63 0.63 -5.48 0.14
C ARG A 63 0.36 -4.06 0.64
N GLN A 64 -0.01 -3.96 1.89
CA GLN A 64 -0.37 -2.70 2.53
C GLN A 64 0.51 -2.51 3.78
N GLY A 65 1.07 -1.30 3.95
CA GLY A 65 2.00 -0.97 5.04
C GLY A 65 1.48 -0.06 6.18
N HIS A 66 0.20 0.33 6.18
CA HIS A 66 -0.41 1.25 7.14
C HIS A 66 -1.77 0.74 7.65
N GLU A 67 -2.07 0.89 8.93
CA GLU A 67 -3.38 0.48 9.44
C GLU A 67 -4.51 1.34 8.85
N ASP A 68 -5.75 0.88 9.00
CA ASP A 68 -6.98 1.62 8.66
C ASP A 68 -7.04 2.14 7.21
N TRP A 69 -7.20 1.21 6.28
CA TRP A 69 -7.35 1.50 4.86
C TRP A 69 -8.65 0.92 4.31
N SER A 70 -9.06 1.45 3.16
CA SER A 70 -10.18 0.95 2.39
C SER A 70 -9.79 0.79 0.93
N THR A 71 -10.38 -0.20 0.25
CA THR A 71 -10.14 -0.39 -1.18
C THR A 71 -11.42 -0.71 -1.95
N SER A 72 -11.45 -0.28 -3.20
CA SER A 72 -12.41 -0.69 -4.21
C SER A 72 -11.69 -1.05 -5.51
N VAL A 73 -12.41 -1.66 -6.44
CA VAL A 73 -11.88 -1.98 -7.77
C VAL A 73 -12.80 -1.38 -8.82
N LEU A 74 -12.24 -0.55 -9.69
CA LEU A 74 -12.90 -0.08 -10.90
C LEU A 74 -12.46 -0.93 -12.09
N VAL A 75 -13.32 -1.06 -13.09
CA VAL A 75 -13.03 -1.75 -14.35
C VAL A 75 -13.32 -0.86 -15.54
N SER A 76 -12.40 -0.85 -16.50
CA SER A 76 -12.58 -0.22 -17.80
C SER A 76 -12.59 -1.29 -18.88
N VAL A 77 -13.62 -1.25 -19.73
CA VAL A 77 -13.74 -2.03 -20.98
C VAL A 77 -13.28 -1.22 -22.20
N ALA A 78 -12.79 0.00 -22.01
CA ALA A 78 -12.21 0.79 -23.09
C ALA A 78 -10.96 0.09 -23.66
N PRO A 79 -10.72 0.14 -24.98
CA PRO A 79 -9.56 -0.54 -25.60
C PRO A 79 -8.20 -0.07 -25.06
N ASN A 80 -8.06 1.24 -24.79
CA ASN A 80 -6.82 1.88 -24.34
C ASN A 80 -7.11 2.87 -23.19
N PRO A 81 -7.43 2.39 -21.97
CA PRO A 81 -7.77 3.25 -20.86
C PRO A 81 -6.54 3.98 -20.33
N ASN A 82 -6.56 5.31 -20.44
CA ASN A 82 -5.42 6.21 -20.18
C ASN A 82 -5.76 7.40 -19.27
N SER A 83 -6.97 7.43 -18.69
CA SER A 83 -7.42 8.47 -17.78
C SER A 83 -8.51 7.93 -16.84
N PHE A 84 -8.79 8.65 -15.76
CA PHE A 84 -9.85 8.25 -14.81
C PHE A 84 -11.23 8.18 -15.47
N ASP A 85 -11.50 8.99 -16.49
CA ASP A 85 -12.79 9.02 -17.19
C ASP A 85 -13.09 7.72 -17.93
N THR A 86 -12.07 6.94 -18.33
CA THR A 86 -12.30 5.64 -18.98
C THR A 86 -12.84 4.56 -18.04
N PHE A 87 -12.87 4.85 -16.73
CA PHE A 87 -13.47 3.99 -15.70
C PHE A 87 -14.88 4.46 -15.30
N LYS A 88 -15.50 5.33 -16.10
CA LYS A 88 -16.83 5.89 -15.82
C LYS A 88 -17.81 5.62 -16.97
N SER A 89 -19.09 5.52 -16.63
CA SER A 89 -20.20 5.53 -17.58
C SER A 89 -21.29 6.47 -17.09
N GLY A 90 -21.73 7.41 -17.93
CA GLY A 90 -22.71 8.43 -17.52
C GLY A 90 -22.25 9.34 -16.37
N GLY A 91 -20.94 9.40 -16.09
CA GLY A 91 -20.36 10.13 -14.95
C GLY A 91 -20.21 9.30 -13.67
N GLU A 92 -20.71 8.07 -13.66
CA GLU A 92 -20.62 7.14 -12.52
C GLU A 92 -19.45 6.17 -12.69
N ASP A 93 -18.80 5.82 -11.58
CA ASP A 93 -17.70 4.84 -11.58
C ASP A 93 -18.18 3.42 -11.91
N LEU A 94 -17.44 2.73 -12.77
CA LEU A 94 -17.66 1.34 -13.13
C LEU A 94 -17.01 0.42 -12.10
N TYR A 95 -17.70 0.16 -10.99
CA TYR A 95 -17.20 -0.72 -9.94
C TYR A 95 -17.24 -2.20 -10.37
N ALA A 96 -16.09 -2.86 -10.28
CA ALA A 96 -16.00 -4.31 -10.26
C ALA A 96 -16.09 -4.88 -8.82
N ARG A 97 -15.68 -4.08 -7.84
CA ARG A 97 -15.87 -4.37 -6.42
C ARG A 97 -16.04 -3.05 -5.66
N PHE A 98 -17.08 -2.98 -4.84
CA PHE A 98 -17.32 -1.84 -3.96
C PHE A 98 -16.34 -1.78 -2.79
N TRP A 99 -16.32 -0.62 -2.13
CA TRP A 99 -15.44 -0.32 -1.00
C TRP A 99 -15.59 -1.32 0.15
N ALA A 100 -14.45 -1.79 0.67
CA ALA A 100 -14.32 -2.54 1.90
C ALA A 100 -13.18 -1.97 2.75
N ASN A 101 -13.28 -2.11 4.07
CA ASN A 101 -12.29 -1.58 5.03
C ASN A 101 -11.48 -2.72 5.65
N GLU A 102 -10.25 -2.41 6.03
CA GLU A 102 -9.36 -3.28 6.78
C GLU A 102 -8.52 -2.43 7.73
N SER A 103 -8.39 -2.90 8.97
CA SER A 103 -7.64 -2.23 10.03
C SER A 103 -6.17 -2.66 10.09
N LYS A 104 -5.83 -3.80 9.48
CA LYS A 104 -4.50 -4.42 9.57
C LYS A 104 -3.62 -4.07 8.39
N THR A 105 -2.32 -4.11 8.63
CA THR A 105 -1.29 -4.12 7.57
C THR A 105 -1.02 -5.54 7.11
N GLY A 106 -0.36 -5.69 5.96
CA GLY A 106 0.16 -6.97 5.50
C GLY A 106 -0.15 -7.30 4.03
N ASN A 107 -0.09 -8.58 3.71
CA ASN A 107 -0.47 -9.11 2.40
C ASN A 107 -1.93 -9.55 2.44
N PHE A 108 -2.72 -9.08 1.47
CA PHE A 108 -4.14 -9.40 1.37
C PHE A 108 -4.43 -10.03 0.03
N CYS A 109 -5.12 -11.17 0.04
CA CYS A 109 -5.77 -11.73 -1.13
C CYS A 109 -7.27 -11.45 -1.06
N ILE A 110 -7.76 -10.69 -2.02
CA ILE A 110 -9.11 -10.15 -2.02
C ILE A 110 -9.88 -10.74 -3.21
N PRO A 111 -11.00 -11.44 -2.99
CA PRO A 111 -11.80 -12.00 -4.08
C PRO A 111 -12.29 -10.93 -5.04
N LEU A 112 -12.25 -11.20 -6.34
CA LEU A 112 -12.74 -10.31 -7.38
C LEU A 112 -13.51 -11.14 -8.40
N ASP A 113 -14.83 -11.04 -8.32
CA ASP A 113 -15.75 -11.65 -9.27
C ASP A 113 -16.19 -10.59 -10.28
N LEU A 114 -15.63 -10.65 -11.48
CA LEU A 114 -15.91 -9.68 -12.53
C LEU A 114 -17.28 -9.92 -13.16
N SER A 115 -17.77 -11.16 -13.15
CA SER A 115 -19.12 -11.49 -13.65
C SER A 115 -20.21 -10.80 -12.83
N ALA A 116 -19.96 -10.59 -11.53
CA ALA A 116 -20.90 -9.94 -10.61
C ALA A 116 -20.90 -8.40 -10.71
N SER A 117 -20.03 -7.80 -11.52
CA SER A 117 -19.93 -6.34 -11.65
C SER A 117 -21.13 -5.68 -12.31
N GLY A 118 -21.84 -6.41 -13.19
CA GLY A 118 -22.92 -5.85 -14.01
C GLY A 118 -22.46 -4.84 -15.07
N VAL A 119 -21.14 -4.69 -15.28
CA VAL A 119 -20.58 -3.76 -16.27
C VAL A 119 -20.64 -4.39 -17.66
N SER A 120 -21.30 -3.71 -18.61
CA SER A 120 -21.38 -4.17 -19.99
C SER A 120 -19.99 -4.24 -20.64
N GLY A 121 -19.71 -5.34 -21.36
CA GLY A 121 -18.41 -5.61 -21.99
C GLY A 121 -17.42 -6.38 -21.11
N VAL A 122 -17.77 -6.68 -19.85
CA VAL A 122 -17.04 -7.63 -19.02
C VAL A 122 -17.53 -9.05 -19.36
N GLU A 123 -16.92 -9.64 -20.39
CA GLU A 123 -17.31 -10.94 -20.96
C GLU A 123 -16.09 -11.77 -21.40
N ASP A 124 -16.31 -13.03 -21.78
CA ASP A 124 -15.25 -13.95 -22.22
C ASP A 124 -14.49 -13.38 -23.43
N GLY A 125 -13.16 -13.43 -23.37
CA GLY A 125 -12.27 -12.87 -24.40
C GLY A 125 -12.08 -11.35 -24.35
N ALA A 126 -12.80 -10.63 -23.50
CA ALA A 126 -12.67 -9.18 -23.40
C ALA A 126 -11.31 -8.77 -22.82
N ASN A 127 -10.72 -7.72 -23.39
CA ASN A 127 -9.58 -7.02 -22.80
C ASN A 127 -10.10 -5.91 -21.90
N VAL A 128 -9.76 -5.97 -20.62
CA VAL A 128 -10.16 -4.96 -19.63
C VAL A 128 -8.95 -4.45 -18.87
N THR A 129 -9.11 -3.32 -18.19
CA THR A 129 -8.16 -2.87 -17.18
C THR A 129 -8.89 -2.74 -15.86
N ILE A 130 -8.34 -3.30 -14.80
CA ILE A 130 -8.79 -3.03 -13.44
C ILE A 130 -7.91 -1.95 -12.82
N GLN A 131 -8.52 -1.02 -12.08
CA GLN A 131 -7.82 -0.04 -11.26
C GLN A 131 -8.19 -0.33 -9.81
N ILE A 132 -7.18 -0.70 -9.02
CA ILE A 132 -7.30 -0.81 -7.58
C ILE A 132 -7.21 0.61 -7.04
N VAL A 133 -8.25 1.02 -6.32
CA VAL A 133 -8.29 2.31 -5.62
C VAL A 133 -8.14 2.02 -4.15
N LEU A 134 -7.17 2.64 -3.50
CA LEU A 134 -6.96 2.54 -2.06
C LEU A 134 -7.04 3.93 -1.42
N ASN A 135 -7.64 4.00 -0.24
CA ASN A 135 -7.71 5.21 0.57
C ASN A 135 -7.33 4.86 2.02
N GLY A 136 -6.25 5.46 2.52
CA GLY A 136 -5.78 5.34 3.91
C GLY A 136 -5.89 6.64 4.70
N GLY A 137 -6.78 7.55 4.30
CA GLY A 137 -7.14 8.75 5.06
C GLY A 137 -6.49 10.05 4.59
N ASP A 138 -5.53 10.00 3.66
CA ASP A 138 -4.79 11.18 3.23
C ASP A 138 -4.73 11.37 1.71
N GLY A 139 -5.45 10.54 0.96
CA GLY A 139 -5.58 10.62 -0.49
C GLY A 139 -6.03 9.29 -1.08
N GLN A 140 -6.42 9.31 -2.35
CA GLN A 140 -6.62 8.07 -3.10
C GLN A 140 -5.34 7.71 -3.84
N LEU A 141 -5.03 6.42 -3.83
CA LEU A 141 -3.85 5.82 -4.44
C LEU A 141 -4.31 4.77 -5.45
N TYR A 142 -3.60 4.67 -6.57
CA TYR A 142 -4.04 3.91 -7.73
C TYR A 142 -2.93 3.02 -8.28
N GLN A 143 -3.28 1.75 -8.53
CA GLN A 143 -2.47 0.85 -9.35
C GLN A 143 -3.39 0.09 -10.30
N CYS A 144 -2.92 -0.16 -11.51
CA CYS A 144 -3.71 -0.84 -12.55
C CYS A 144 -3.07 -2.14 -12.97
N ALA A 145 -3.92 -3.08 -13.38
CA ALA A 145 -3.51 -4.27 -14.10
C ALA A 145 -4.38 -4.45 -15.35
N ASP A 146 -3.74 -4.85 -16.44
CA ASP A 146 -4.42 -5.11 -17.71
C ASP A 146 -4.68 -6.59 -17.87
N LEU A 147 -5.92 -6.94 -18.19
CA LEU A 147 -6.41 -8.32 -18.17
C LEU A 147 -6.94 -8.72 -19.55
N THR A 148 -6.92 -10.02 -19.80
CA THR A 148 -7.72 -10.69 -20.82
C THR A 148 -8.62 -11.70 -20.12
N LEU A 149 -9.92 -11.51 -20.23
CA LEU A 149 -10.89 -12.31 -19.49
C LEU A 149 -11.11 -13.67 -20.16
N SER A 150 -11.27 -14.71 -19.35
CA SER A 150 -11.66 -16.02 -19.86
C SER A 150 -12.57 -16.77 -18.88
N SER A 151 -13.72 -17.24 -19.36
CA SER A 151 -14.68 -18.02 -18.56
C SER A 151 -14.16 -19.42 -18.21
N ASN A 152 -13.18 -19.93 -18.96
CA ASN A 152 -12.62 -21.27 -18.80
C ASN A 152 -11.25 -21.27 -18.12
N TYR A 153 -10.79 -20.11 -17.66
CA TYR A 153 -9.50 -20.00 -17.00
C TYR A 153 -9.63 -20.32 -15.52
N THR A 154 -8.70 -21.13 -15.03
CA THR A 154 -8.49 -21.37 -13.61
C THR A 154 -7.03 -21.05 -13.32
N PHE A 155 -6.77 -20.36 -12.22
CA PHE A 155 -5.40 -20.06 -11.86
C PHE A 155 -4.57 -21.34 -11.70
N PRO A 156 -3.34 -21.38 -12.24
CA PRO A 156 -2.33 -22.36 -11.87
C PRO A 156 -2.20 -22.49 -10.34
N SER A 157 -1.83 -23.68 -9.86
CA SER A 157 -1.81 -23.98 -8.43
C SER A 157 -0.84 -23.11 -7.63
N ASP A 158 0.25 -22.65 -8.23
CA ASP A 158 1.21 -21.71 -7.64
C ASP A 158 0.59 -20.32 -7.44
N ILE A 159 -0.13 -19.80 -8.43
CA ILE A 159 -0.87 -18.53 -8.31
C ILE A 159 -1.96 -18.66 -7.25
N GLN A 160 -2.73 -19.75 -7.27
CA GLN A 160 -3.77 -20.01 -6.29
C GLN A 160 -3.21 -20.12 -4.86
N SER A 161 -2.07 -20.79 -4.69
CA SER A 161 -1.44 -20.97 -3.37
C SER A 161 -0.80 -19.68 -2.84
N ALA A 162 -0.46 -18.74 -3.73
CA ALA A 162 0.06 -17.43 -3.34
C ALA A 162 -1.04 -16.48 -2.79
N CYS A 163 -2.31 -16.79 -3.04
CA CYS A 163 -3.47 -16.07 -2.48
C CYS A 163 -3.64 -16.41 -0.99
N VAL A 164 -2.89 -15.72 -0.15
CA VAL A 164 -2.96 -15.85 1.31
C VAL A 164 -3.07 -14.48 1.97
N ASN A 165 -3.83 -14.41 3.05
CA ASN A 165 -3.84 -13.25 3.94
C ASN A 165 -2.76 -13.44 5.01
N GLU A 166 -1.89 -12.46 5.16
CA GLU A 166 -0.83 -12.42 6.16
C GLU A 166 -0.85 -11.03 6.77
N THR A 167 -1.32 -10.91 8.00
CA THR A 167 -1.46 -9.62 8.69
C THR A 167 -0.36 -9.42 9.72
N ALA A 168 0.02 -8.17 9.94
CA ALA A 168 0.94 -7.79 11.01
C ALA A 168 0.27 -6.79 11.95
N ASP A 169 0.44 -7.03 13.25
CA ASP A 169 0.10 -6.07 14.31
C ASP A 169 1.34 -5.23 14.64
N HIS A 170 1.20 -3.91 14.67
CA HIS A 170 2.25 -3.05 15.20
C HIS A 170 2.30 -3.17 16.73
N THR A 171 3.14 -4.09 17.24
CA THR A 171 3.80 -3.84 18.54
C THR A 171 4.91 -2.82 18.30
N ALA A 172 4.93 -1.76 19.11
CA ALA A 172 5.79 -0.58 18.99
C ALA A 172 7.17 -0.78 18.35
N HIS A 173 7.51 0.14 17.44
CA HIS A 173 8.81 0.38 16.81
C HIS A 173 10.02 -0.02 17.69
N GLY A 174 10.56 -1.21 17.44
CA GLY A 174 11.94 -1.54 17.81
C GLY A 174 12.86 -0.81 16.86
N THR A 175 13.69 0.09 17.38
CA THR A 175 14.77 0.75 16.63
C THR A 175 15.74 -0.30 16.10
N GLU A 176 15.52 -0.76 14.87
CA GLU A 176 16.48 -1.55 14.09
C GLU A 176 17.69 -0.64 13.79
N THR A 177 18.68 -0.70 14.68
CA THR A 177 19.99 -0.08 14.45
C THR A 177 20.66 -0.82 13.30
N SER A 178 20.66 -0.19 12.13
CA SER A 178 21.40 -0.65 10.95
C SER A 178 22.88 -0.80 11.30
N THR A 179 23.33 -2.05 11.50
CA THR A 179 24.75 -2.38 11.59
C THR A 179 25.14 -3.08 10.29
N SER A 180 25.82 -2.35 9.42
CA SER A 180 26.31 -2.84 8.13
C SER A 180 27.36 -3.95 8.32
N PRO A 181 27.31 -5.10 7.63
CA PRO A 181 28.42 -6.04 7.63
C PRO A 181 29.34 -5.74 6.43
N SER A 182 30.58 -5.35 6.72
CA SER A 182 31.69 -5.44 5.76
C SER A 182 32.39 -6.79 5.96
N THR A 183 32.45 -7.58 4.90
CA THR A 183 33.20 -8.83 4.81
C THR A 183 34.69 -8.57 4.63
N SER A 184 35.54 -9.28 5.39
CA SER A 184 36.89 -9.74 5.00
C SER A 184 37.47 -10.66 6.10
N GLU A 185 38.32 -11.60 5.67
CA GLU A 185 38.54 -12.92 6.27
C GLU A 185 39.71 -13.05 7.28
N THR A 186 39.59 -14.11 8.10
CA THR A 186 40.58 -15.03 8.72
C THR A 186 41.89 -14.58 9.38
N ALA A 187 42.03 -14.99 10.66
CA ALA A 187 43.07 -15.85 11.29
C ALA A 187 43.09 -15.50 12.80
N GLY A 188 43.23 -16.34 13.83
CA GLY A 188 43.54 -17.74 14.05
C GLY A 188 44.02 -17.87 15.51
N SER A 189 43.78 -19.02 16.15
CA SER A 189 44.40 -19.54 17.39
C SER A 189 43.82 -19.22 18.78
N SER A 190 43.26 -20.29 19.37
CA SER A 190 43.55 -20.92 20.68
C SER A 190 43.53 -20.09 21.99
N GLY A 191 42.76 -20.57 22.97
CA GLY A 191 42.99 -20.29 24.38
C GLY A 191 41.83 -20.66 25.31
N SER A 192 41.91 -21.81 25.96
CA SER A 192 41.07 -22.19 27.11
C SER A 192 41.29 -21.27 28.31
N GLY A 193 40.23 -20.99 29.08
CA GLY A 193 40.36 -20.34 30.38
C GLY A 193 39.03 -20.20 31.12
N ASN A 194 38.82 -21.05 32.13
CA ASN A 194 37.84 -20.83 33.20
C ASN A 194 38.17 -19.52 33.95
N GLY A 195 37.16 -18.72 34.30
CA GLY A 195 37.34 -17.52 35.11
C GLY A 195 36.03 -16.98 35.64
N GLN A 196 35.93 -16.96 36.96
CA GLN A 196 34.78 -16.69 37.81
C GLN A 196 34.78 -15.22 38.30
N LEU A 197 33.61 -14.72 38.72
CA LEU A 197 33.31 -13.53 39.56
C LEU A 197 33.19 -12.14 38.92
N GLY A 198 32.12 -11.45 39.31
CA GLY A 198 32.01 -9.99 39.31
C GLY A 198 30.57 -9.52 39.35
N GLY A 199 29.93 -9.60 40.51
CA GLY A 199 28.62 -8.96 40.73
C GLY A 199 28.76 -7.45 40.89
N PHE A 200 27.79 -6.70 40.37
CA PHE A 200 27.46 -5.35 40.84
C PHE A 200 25.95 -5.14 40.71
N GLU A 201 25.37 -4.72 41.83
CA GLU A 201 23.96 -4.45 42.03
C GLU A 201 23.58 -2.98 41.75
N HIS A 202 22.26 -2.74 41.67
CA HIS A 202 21.52 -1.48 41.92
C HIS A 202 21.64 -0.37 40.83
N LEU A 203 20.60 0.36 40.35
CA LEU A 203 19.15 0.50 40.61
C LEU A 203 18.55 1.50 39.55
N PRO A 204 17.29 2.00 39.61
CA PRO A 204 16.28 1.83 38.56
C PRO A 204 15.97 3.06 37.68
N VAL A 205 15.19 2.73 36.65
CA VAL A 205 14.43 3.53 35.68
C VAL A 205 13.58 4.64 36.33
N LEU A 206 13.67 5.87 35.78
CA LEU A 206 12.66 6.91 35.91
C LEU A 206 11.94 7.10 34.57
N SER A 207 10.66 6.75 34.55
CA SER A 207 9.68 7.08 33.52
C SER A 207 9.05 8.45 33.83
N ALA A 208 8.99 9.33 32.83
CA ALA A 208 8.24 10.59 32.93
C ALA A 208 7.32 10.74 31.70
N LEU A 209 6.03 10.60 31.96
CA LEU A 209 4.92 11.03 31.12
C LEU A 209 4.86 12.56 31.09
N GLY A 210 4.63 13.14 29.91
CA GLY A 210 4.36 14.57 29.75
C GLY A 210 3.25 14.80 28.74
N ALA A 211 2.04 15.03 29.26
CA ALA A 211 0.83 15.36 28.54
C ALA A 211 0.92 16.72 27.81
N GLY A 212 0.13 16.86 26.75
CA GLY A 212 0.13 18.00 25.85
C GLY A 212 -0.55 19.27 26.36
N VAL A 213 -0.56 20.29 25.51
CA VAL A 213 -1.47 21.43 25.65
C VAL A 213 -1.86 21.94 24.26
N VAL A 214 -3.17 22.02 24.05
CA VAL A 214 -3.87 22.67 22.94
C VAL A 214 -3.69 24.19 23.04
N GLY A 215 -3.45 24.85 21.92
CA GLY A 215 -3.40 26.31 21.83
C GLY A 215 -4.06 26.80 20.54
N ALA A 216 -5.38 26.96 20.56
CA ALA A 216 -6.12 27.72 19.56
C ALA A 216 -6.01 29.22 19.89
N LEU A 217 -5.48 30.02 18.98
CA LEU A 217 -5.55 31.48 19.05
C LEU A 217 -6.25 32.00 17.80
N ILE A 218 -7.49 32.45 18.01
CA ILE A 218 -8.28 33.28 17.10
C ILE A 218 -7.68 34.69 17.15
N ALA A 219 -7.27 35.24 16.01
CA ALA A 219 -6.99 36.65 15.87
C ALA A 219 -7.92 37.25 14.80
N ILE A 220 -8.94 37.96 15.28
CA ILE A 220 -9.73 38.93 14.53
C ILE A 220 -9.00 40.27 14.63
N ALA A 221 -8.74 40.94 13.51
CA ALA A 221 -8.63 42.40 13.47
C ALA A 221 -8.80 42.93 12.03
N LEU A 222 -9.94 43.63 11.85
CA LEU A 222 -10.25 44.80 11.01
C LEU A 222 -9.55 44.97 9.65
#